data_AF-A0A1I4RZP8-F1
#
_entry.id   AF-A0A1I4RZP8-F1
#
_cell.length_a   1.000
_cell.length_b   1.000
_cell.length_c   1.000
_cell.angle_alpha   90.00
_cell.angle_beta   90.00
_cell.angle_gamma   90.00
#
_symmetry.space_group_name_H-M   'P 1'
#
loop_
_entity.id
_entity.type
_entity.pdbx_description
1 polymer ?
#
loop_
_entity_poly.entity_id
_entity_poly.type
_entity_poly.pdbx_seq_one_letter_code
_entity_poly.pdbx_strand_id
1 'polypeptide(L)' 'MDMNELLFQENVGGFDLILRALFGTVAIIALAMDLIAPGIWQWVVAIVAFVGLFSSILRHCTPYSLIGFSTARK' A
#
# COMPACT_ATOMS: atom_id res chain seq x y z
N MET A 1 -17.01 -15.82 2.03
CA MET A 1 -16.28 -14.77 2.77
C MET A 1 -17.18 -13.56 2.82
N ASP A 2 -17.49 -13.05 4.01
CA ASP A 2 -18.30 -11.85 4.16
C ASP A 2 -17.53 -10.65 3.55
N MET A 3 -18.20 -9.86 2.72
CA MET A 3 -17.59 -8.74 2.02
C MET A 3 -17.15 -7.63 2.98
N ASN A 4 -17.80 -7.54 4.14
CA ASN A 4 -17.41 -6.61 5.20
C ASN A 4 -16.11 -7.07 5.90
N GLU A 5 -15.95 -8.38 6.13
CA GLU A 5 -14.69 -8.90 6.67
C GLU A 5 -13.53 -8.70 5.68
N LEU A 6 -13.76 -8.91 4.39
CA LEU A 6 -12.76 -8.72 3.33
C LEU A 6 -12.28 -7.27 3.15
N LEU A 7 -13.01 -6.27 3.65
CA LEU A 7 -12.71 -4.85 3.46
C LEU A 7 -12.24 -4.16 4.74
N PHE A 8 -12.61 -4.67 5.92
CA PHE A 8 -12.38 -3.99 7.20
C PHE A 8 -11.52 -4.78 8.21
N GLN A 9 -11.12 -6.03 7.90
CA GLN A 9 -10.25 -6.82 8.79
C GLN A 9 -8.77 -6.40 8.69
N GLU A 10 -8.22 -5.86 9.77
CA GLU A 10 -6.79 -5.50 9.82
C GLU A 10 -5.91 -6.72 9.52
N ASN A 11 -5.17 -6.68 8.42
CA ASN A 11 -4.30 -7.77 7.97
C ASN A 11 -2.83 -7.35 7.81
N VAL A 12 -2.53 -6.07 8.02
CA VAL A 12 -1.19 -5.50 7.89
C VAL A 12 -0.61 -5.24 9.28
N GLY A 13 0.47 -5.93 9.63
CA GLY A 13 1.20 -5.72 10.89
C GLY A 13 2.06 -4.45 10.86
N GLY A 14 2.42 -3.95 12.05
CA GLY A 14 3.14 -2.67 12.19
C GLY A 14 4.43 -2.54 11.38
N PHE A 15 5.21 -3.62 11.22
CA PHE A 15 6.44 -3.59 10.42
C PHE A 15 6.17 -3.45 8.91
N ASP A 16 5.20 -4.21 8.37
CA ASP A 16 4.78 -4.11 6.96
C ASP A 16 4.18 -2.73 6.68
N LEU A 17 3.38 -2.22 7.62
CA LEU A 17 2.80 -0.88 7.57
C LEU A 17 3.85 0.23 7.46
N ILE A 18 4.91 0.17 8.28
CA ILE A 18 6.00 1.16 8.25
C ILE A 18 6.73 1.12 6.90
N LEU A 19 7.08 -0.07 6.41
CA LEU A 19 7.75 -0.20 5.11
C LEU A 19 6.88 0.39 4.00
N ARG A 20 5.59 0.08 4.01
CA ARG A 20 4.65 0.48 2.96
C ARG A 20 4.36 1.97 2.99
N ALA A 21 4.24 2.56 4.17
CA ALA A 21 4.18 4.01 4.35
C ALA A 21 5.47 4.69 3.91
N LEU A 22 6.64 4.14 4.23
CA LEU A 22 7.94 4.70 3.85
C LEU A 22 8.12 4.71 2.33
N PHE A 23 7.95 3.55 1.67
CA PHE A 23 8.08 3.45 0.21
C PHE A 23 7.01 4.29 -0.50
N GLY A 24 5.77 4.29 -0.01
CA GLY A 24 4.70 5.12 -0.55
C GLY A 24 5.01 6.62 -0.44
N THR A 25 5.54 7.05 0.71
CA THR A 25 5.91 8.45 0.96
C THR A 25 7.09 8.89 0.11
N VAL A 26 8.13 8.06 0.00
CA VAL A 26 9.29 8.35 -0.86
C VAL A 26 8.87 8.40 -2.34
N ALA A 27 8.01 7.48 -2.78
CA ALA A 27 7.50 7.45 -4.14
C ALA A 27 6.65 8.67 -4.49
N ILE A 28 5.76 9.12 -3.59
CA ILE A 28 4.94 10.32 -3.85
C ILE A 28 5.79 11.60 -3.84
N ILE A 29 6.80 11.69 -2.97
CA ILE A 29 7.74 12.83 -2.97
C ILE A 29 8.53 12.85 -4.28
N ALA A 30 9.03 11.70 -4.74
CA ALA A 30 9.76 11.61 -6.00
C ALA A 30 8.92 12.05 -7.20
N LEU A 31 7.62 11.70 -7.23
CA LEU A 31 6.68 12.17 -8.24
C LEU A 31 6.40 13.67 -8.12
N ALA A 32 6.19 14.18 -6.91
CA ALA A 32 5.89 15.59 -6.68
C ALA A 32 7.08 16.51 -7.04
N MET A 33 8.30 16.02 -6.89
CA MET A 33 9.53 16.73 -7.28
C MET A 33 9.90 16.57 -8.76
N ASP A 34 9.07 15.88 -9.55
CA ASP A 34 9.33 15.57 -10.96
C ASP A 34 10.68 14.85 -11.18
N LEU A 35 11.11 14.04 -10.18
CA LEU A 35 12.36 13.28 -10.23
C LEU A 35 12.26 12.04 -11.13
N ILE A 36 11.08 11.76 -11.68
CA ILE A 36 10.81 10.58 -12.50
C ILE A 36 10.44 11.00 -13.90
N ALA A 37 11.15 10.43 -14.88
CA ALA A 37 10.95 10.73 -16.28
C ALA A 37 9.47 10.51 -16.70
N PRO A 38 8.90 11.45 -17.46
CA PRO A 38 7.53 11.34 -17.93
C PRO A 38 7.35 10.10 -18.82
N GLY A 39 6.25 9.37 -18.61
CA GLY A 39 5.92 8.15 -19.36
C GLY A 39 5.50 6.99 -18.46
N ILE A 40 5.80 5.77 -18.89
CA ILE A 40 5.33 4.53 -18.21
C ILE A 40 5.84 4.46 -16.76
N TRP A 41 7.08 4.89 -16.51
CA TRP A 41 7.69 4.84 -15.18
C TRP A 41 7.00 5.76 -14.17
N GLN A 42 6.54 6.94 -14.59
CA GLN A 42 5.78 7.86 -13.75
C GLN A 42 4.47 7.19 -13.26
N TRP A 43 3.76 6.49 -14.15
CA TRP A 43 2.54 5.77 -13.79
C TRP A 43 2.81 4.58 -12.87
N VAL A 44 3.87 3.81 -13.11
CA VAL A 44 4.27 2.70 -12.23
C VAL A 44 4.55 3.22 -10.83
N VAL A 45 5.33 4.30 -10.69
CA VAL A 45 5.63 4.87 -9.37
C VAL A 45 4.37 5.46 -8.74
N ALA A 46 3.46 6.05 -9.52
CA ALA A 46 2.20 6.58 -9.02
C ALA A 46 1.31 5.48 -8.43
N ILE A 47 1.25 4.31 -9.08
CA ILE A 47 0.53 3.14 -8.55
C ILE A 47 1.19 2.64 -7.27
N VAL A 48 2.52 2.56 -7.22
CA VAL A 48 3.25 2.14 -6.01
C VAL A 48 3.00 3.10 -4.86
N ALA A 49 3.05 4.41 -5.11
CA ALA A 49 2.75 5.45 -4.12
C ALA A 49 1.32 5.33 -3.61
N PHE A 50 0.35 5.23 -4.51
CA PHE A 50 -1.06 5.10 -4.17
C PHE A 50 -1.34 3.84 -3.35
N VAL A 51 -0.95 2.66 -3.86
CA VAL A 51 -1.17 1.38 -3.17
C VAL A 51 -0.44 1.34 -1.84
N GLY A 52 0.79 1.87 -1.77
CA GLY A 52 1.59 1.92 -0.56
C GLY A 52 0.93 2.77 0.53
N LEU A 53 0.57 4.01 0.20
CA LEU A 53 -0.05 4.93 1.15
C LEU A 53 -1.46 4.48 1.54
N PHE A 54 -2.30 4.12 0.56
CA PHE A 54 -3.69 3.74 0.79
C PHE A 54 -3.81 2.53 1.73
N SER A 55 -3.01 1.50 1.49
CA SER A 55 -3.00 0.31 2.36
C SER A 55 -2.39 0.57 3.73
N SER A 56 -1.44 1.50 3.87
CA SER A 56 -0.89 1.91 5.16
C SER A 56 -1.91 2.68 6.00
N ILE A 57 -2.72 3.54 5.38
CA ILE A 57 -3.77 4.31 6.06
C ILE A 57 -4.90 3.39 6.51
N LEU A 58 -5.36 2.51 5.62
CA LEU A 58 -6.46 1.59 5.93
C LEU A 58 -6.04 0.42 6.81
N ARG A 59 -4.73 0.21 7.03
CA ARG A 59 -4.15 -0.98 7.70
C ARG A 59 -4.66 -2.29 7.10
N HIS A 60 -5.08 -2.21 5.84
CA HIS A 60 -5.78 -3.24 5.11
C HIS A 60 -5.23 -3.34 3.69
N CYS A 61 -4.84 -4.54 3.31
CA CYS A 61 -4.42 -4.90 1.97
C CYS A 61 -5.41 -5.90 1.38
N THR A 62 -6.30 -5.46 0.49
CA THR A 62 -7.29 -6.34 -0.16
C THR A 62 -6.66 -7.56 -0.85
N PRO A 63 -5.51 -7.44 -1.55
CA PRO A 63 -4.78 -8.59 -2.05
C PRO A 63 -4.45 -9.61 -0.95
N TYR A 64 -3.93 -9.19 0.20
CA TYR A 64 -3.57 -10.10 1.30
C TYR A 64 -4.80 -10.82 1.86
N SER A 65 -5.93 -10.12 1.96
CA SER A 65 -7.21 -10.69 2.41
C SER A 65 -7.73 -11.78 1.46
N LEU A 66 -7.58 -11.58 0.14
CA LEU A 66 -7.98 -12.55 -0.89
C LEU A 66 -7.16 -13.85 -0.86
N ILE A 67 -5.86 -13.78 -0.52
CA ILE A 67 -4.97 -14.94 -0.35
C ILE A 67 -4.98 -15.51 1.07
N GLY A 68 -5.77 -14.95 1.98
CA GLY A 68 -5.82 -15.38 3.39
C GLY A 68 -4.52 -15.14 4.16
N PHE A 69 -3.69 -14.20 3.70
CA PHE A 69 -2.41 -13.86 4.33
C PHE A 69 -2.59 -12.66 5.28
N SER A 70 -2.01 -12.74 6.47
CA SER A 70 -1.99 -11.63 7.42
C SER A 70 -0.59 -11.49 7.98
N THR A 71 -0.05 -10.28 7.92
CA THR A 71 1.17 -9.90 8.63
C THR A 71 0.84 -9.26 9.99
N ALA A 72 -0.43 -8.95 10.24
CA ALA A 72 -0.92 -8.57 11.55
C ALA A 72 -0.82 -9.79 12.47
N ARG A 73 0.14 -9.73 13.39
CA ARG A 73 0.26 -10.72 14.46
C ARG A 73 -0.94 -10.51 15.40
N LYS A 74 -1.77 -11.55 15.58
CA LYS A 74 -2.72 -11.60 16.69
C LYS A 74 -1.97 -11.58 18.03
#